data_AF-A0AA34Z686-F1
#
_entry.id   AF-A0AA34Z686-F1
#
_cell.length_a   1.000
_cell.length_b   1.000
_cell.length_c   1.000
_cell.angle_alpha   90.00
_cell.angle_beta   90.00
_cell.angle_gamma   90.00
#
_symmetry.space_group_name_H-M   'P 1'
#
loop_
_entity.id
_entity.type
_entity.pdbx_description
1 polymer ?
#
loop_
_entity_poly.entity_id
_entity_poly.type
_entity_poly.pdbx_seq_one_letter_code
_entity_poly.pdbx_strand_id
1 'polypeptide(L)'
;MHLFTSLLLACYVTFAGAADNEQNMIKKALSGDYQTQRNLAYSYSMGWGKSGDNDFIPLDAIRACAWRKVILLTNQKKADSTDYANESIDCNNVHPTENKDVWGVVWMIVNKLPH
;
A
#
# COMPACT_ATOMS: atom_id res chain seq x y z
N MET A 1 -31.12 -35.20 25.52
CA MET A 1 -30.24 -34.01 25.57
C MET A 1 -29.38 -34.04 24.31
N HIS A 2 -29.93 -33.56 23.19
CA HIS A 2 -29.23 -33.54 21.90
C HIS A 2 -28.42 -32.25 21.80
N LEU A 3 -27.10 -32.41 21.66
CA LEU A 3 -26.11 -31.34 21.52
C LEU A 3 -26.36 -30.58 20.21
N PHE A 4 -26.52 -29.27 20.32
CA PHE A 4 -26.54 -28.33 19.19
C PHE A 4 -25.14 -28.20 18.59
N THR A 5 -24.92 -28.72 17.39
CA THR A 5 -23.78 -28.35 16.54
C THR A 5 -24.11 -27.05 15.81
N SER A 6 -23.68 -25.93 16.38
CA SER A 6 -23.73 -24.61 15.75
C SER A 6 -22.66 -24.52 14.66
N LEU A 7 -23.09 -24.58 13.40
CA LEU A 7 -22.25 -24.33 12.23
C LEU A 7 -22.05 -22.81 12.07
N LEU A 8 -20.95 -22.29 12.59
CA LEU A 8 -20.54 -20.89 12.37
C LEU A 8 -19.98 -20.76 10.94
N LEU A 9 -20.87 -20.41 10.02
CA LEU A 9 -20.52 -20.00 8.66
C LEU A 9 -19.87 -18.60 8.75
N ALA A 10 -18.54 -18.57 8.80
CA ALA A 10 -17.80 -17.32 8.68
C ALA A 10 -17.96 -16.80 7.26
N CYS A 11 -18.82 -15.80 7.09
CA CYS A 11 -18.90 -15.00 5.86
C CYS A 11 -17.57 -14.28 5.68
N TYR A 12 -16.70 -14.81 4.80
CA TYR A 12 -15.58 -14.06 4.27
C TYR A 12 -16.15 -12.92 3.44
N VAL A 13 -16.22 -11.73 4.03
CA VAL A 13 -16.54 -10.51 3.28
C VAL A 13 -15.31 -10.20 2.45
N THR A 14 -15.29 -10.70 1.21
CA THR A 14 -14.31 -10.26 0.22
C THR A 14 -14.69 -8.83 -0.15
N PHE A 15 -14.02 -7.85 0.44
CA PHE A 15 -14.07 -6.48 -0.06
C PHE A 15 -13.32 -6.44 -1.38
N ALA A 16 -14.00 -6.82 -2.47
CA ALA A 16 -13.60 -6.43 -3.81
C ALA A 16 -13.91 -4.92 -3.93
N GLY A 17 -13.02 -4.08 -3.39
CA GLY A 17 -13.04 -2.66 -3.67
C GLY A 17 -12.87 -2.48 -5.18
N ALA A 18 -13.72 -1.66 -5.80
CA ALA A 18 -13.52 -1.23 -7.18
C ALA A 18 -12.06 -0.80 -7.35
N ALA A 19 -11.41 -1.26 -8.42
CA ALA A 19 -10.05 -0.85 -8.72
C ALA A 19 -10.06 0.66 -8.98
N ASP A 20 -9.69 1.43 -7.95
CA ASP A 20 -9.40 2.84 -8.09
C ASP A 20 -8.20 2.96 -9.03
N ASN A 21 -8.31 3.80 -10.07
CA ASN A 21 -7.17 4.09 -10.91
C ASN A 21 -6.03 4.73 -10.09
N GLU A 22 -4.80 4.64 -10.61
CA GLU A 22 -3.60 5.10 -9.91
C GLU A 22 -3.76 6.52 -9.33
N GLN A 23 -4.34 7.44 -10.09
CA GLN A 23 -4.52 8.84 -9.70
C GLN A 23 -5.47 8.99 -8.50
N ASN A 24 -6.57 8.25 -8.48
CA ASN A 24 -7.51 8.25 -7.35
C ASN A 24 -6.86 7.68 -6.09
N MET A 25 -6.10 6.58 -6.23
CA MET A 25 -5.36 6.01 -5.11
C MET A 25 -4.31 6.98 -4.58
N ILE A 26 -3.55 7.65 -5.46
CA ILE A 26 -2.58 8.68 -5.07
C ILE A 26 -3.28 9.80 -4.30
N LYS A 27 -4.38 10.34 -4.82
CA LYS A 27 -5.11 11.44 -4.19
C LYS A 27 -5.57 11.07 -2.78
N LYS A 28 -6.11 9.87 -2.60
CA LYS A 28 -6.59 9.39 -1.31
C LYS A 28 -5.46 8.99 -0.35
N ALA A 29 -4.37 8.41 -0.85
CA ALA A 29 -3.17 8.16 -0.07
C ALA A 29 -2.55 9.47 0.45
N LEU A 30 -2.53 10.52 -0.39
CA LEU A 30 -2.08 11.87 -0.05
C LEU A 30 -3.03 12.62 0.90
N SER A 31 -4.27 12.17 1.10
CA SER A 31 -5.14 12.71 2.16
C SER A 31 -4.88 12.07 3.53
N GLY A 32 -3.84 11.24 3.66
CA GLY A 32 -3.50 10.54 4.91
C GLY A 32 -4.29 9.24 5.13
N ASP A 33 -4.95 8.70 4.10
CA ASP A 33 -5.67 7.43 4.22
C ASP A 33 -4.68 6.25 4.30
N TYR A 34 -4.42 5.79 5.52
CA TYR A 34 -3.48 4.72 5.85
C TYR A 34 -3.70 3.43 5.03
N GLN A 35 -4.95 2.99 4.86
CA GLN A 35 -5.22 1.76 4.10
C GLN A 35 -4.91 1.94 2.62
N THR A 36 -5.23 3.11 2.06
CA THR A 36 -4.94 3.42 0.67
C THR A 36 -3.44 3.57 0.44
N GLN A 37 -2.68 4.09 1.39
CA GLN A 37 -1.21 4.09 1.34
C GLN A 37 -0.66 2.66 1.24
N ARG A 38 -1.16 1.73 2.07
CA ARG A 38 -0.78 0.30 2.02
C ARG A 38 -1.13 -0.35 0.68
N ASN A 39 -2.36 -0.10 0.20
CA ASN A 39 -2.83 -0.66 -1.06
C ASN A 39 -2.02 -0.11 -2.24
N LEU A 40 -1.72 1.19 -2.27
CA LEU A 40 -0.95 1.81 -3.34
C LEU A 40 0.50 1.28 -3.37
N ALA A 41 1.14 1.13 -2.20
CA ALA A 41 2.46 0.50 -2.12
C ALA A 41 2.44 -0.93 -2.69
N TYR A 42 1.42 -1.71 -2.33
CA TYR A 42 1.24 -3.08 -2.83
C TYR A 42 1.02 -3.11 -4.35
N SER A 43 0.17 -2.23 -4.89
CA SER A 43 -0.06 -2.13 -6.32
C SER A 43 1.20 -1.79 -7.10
N TYR A 44 2.08 -0.93 -6.56
CA TYR A 44 3.39 -0.68 -7.19
C TYR A 44 4.36 -1.86 -7.07
N SER A 45 4.28 -2.65 -6.00
CA SER A 45 5.14 -3.83 -5.82
C SER A 45 4.78 -4.95 -6.82
N MET A 46 3.49 -5.14 -7.09
CA MET A 46 2.99 -6.23 -7.94
C MET A 46 2.64 -5.82 -9.37
N GLY A 47 2.40 -4.52 -9.61
CA GLY A 47 1.64 -4.05 -10.76
C GLY A 47 0.14 -4.37 -10.63
N TRP A 48 -0.69 -3.66 -11.39
CA TRP A 48 -2.14 -3.91 -11.50
C TRP A 48 -2.65 -3.60 -12.91
N GLY A 49 -3.63 -4.37 -13.37
CA GLY A 49 -4.23 -4.19 -14.70
C GLY A 49 -3.25 -4.45 -15.85
N LYS A 50 -3.67 -4.14 -17.08
CA LYS A 50 -2.80 -4.15 -18.27
C LYS A 50 -2.56 -2.74 -18.76
N SER A 51 -1.42 -2.53 -19.41
CA SER A 51 -1.11 -1.23 -20.03
C SER A 51 -2.25 -0.81 -20.98
N GLY A 52 -2.84 0.35 -20.72
CA GLY A 52 -3.99 0.89 -21.44
C GLY A 52 -5.34 0.71 -20.74
N ASP A 53 -5.40 -0.11 -19.69
CA ASP A 53 -6.59 -0.20 -18.85
C ASP A 53 -6.72 1.04 -17.95
N ASN A 54 -7.96 1.43 -17.64
CA ASN A 54 -8.22 2.60 -16.80
C ASN A 54 -7.71 2.45 -15.37
N ASP A 55 -7.55 1.23 -14.88
CA ASP A 55 -7.04 0.89 -13.56
C ASP A 55 -5.57 0.45 -13.57
N PHE A 56 -4.86 0.63 -14.69
CA PHE A 56 -3.47 0.24 -14.80
C PHE A 56 -2.59 0.96 -13.77
N ILE A 57 -1.80 0.17 -13.03
CA ILE A 57 -0.73 0.66 -12.15
C ILE A 57 0.54 -0.11 -12.53
N PRO A 58 1.60 0.56 -12.99
CA PRO A 58 2.83 -0.12 -13.35
C PRO A 58 3.54 -0.67 -12.12
N LEU A 59 4.26 -1.78 -12.29
CA LEU A 59 5.24 -2.22 -11.30
C LEU A 59 6.35 -1.16 -11.18
N ASP A 60 6.60 -0.68 -9.95
CA ASP A 60 7.59 0.35 -9.66
C ASP A 60 8.15 0.15 -8.23
N ALA A 61 9.33 -0.46 -8.15
CA ALA A 61 9.98 -0.77 -6.88
C ALA A 61 10.33 0.50 -6.06
N ILE A 62 10.66 1.61 -6.74
CA ILE A 62 11.00 2.88 -6.08
C ILE A 62 9.76 3.43 -5.39
N ARG A 63 8.63 3.53 -6.10
CA ARG A 63 7.36 4.02 -5.53
C ARG A 63 6.80 3.08 -4.47
N ALA A 64 6.94 1.76 -4.65
CA ALA A 64 6.54 0.78 -3.63
C ALA A 64 7.30 1.01 -2.32
N CYS A 65 8.63 0.98 -2.36
CA CYS A 65 9.48 1.22 -1.19
C CYS A 65 9.24 2.61 -0.57
N ALA A 66 9.08 3.65 -1.39
CA ALA A 66 8.82 5.00 -0.89
C ALA A 66 7.52 5.07 -0.09
N TRP A 67 6.42 4.49 -0.58
CA TRP A 67 5.16 4.47 0.17
C TRP A 67 5.26 3.66 1.48
N ARG A 68 6.04 2.57 1.51
CA ARG A 68 6.30 1.84 2.77
C ARG A 68 7.00 2.70 3.80
N LYS A 69 8.03 3.44 3.40
CA LYS A 69 8.71 4.39 4.29
C LYS A 69 7.77 5.51 4.76
N VAL A 70 6.94 6.06 3.87
CA VAL A 70 5.93 7.08 4.22
C VAL A 70 4.96 6.55 5.28
N ILE A 71 4.47 5.32 5.13
CA ILE A 71 3.57 4.68 6.10
C ILE A 71 4.19 4.67 7.50
N LEU A 72 5.44 4.21 7.63
CA LEU A 72 6.16 4.14 8.91
C LEU A 72 6.42 5.54 9.50
N LEU A 73 6.74 6.53 8.67
CA LEU A 73 7.01 7.90 9.12
C LEU A 73 5.75 8.62 9.61
N THR A 74 4.59 8.35 9.01
CA THR A 74 3.38 9.17 9.20
C THR A 74 2.29 8.49 10.01
N ASN A 75 2.38 7.17 10.22
CA ASN A 75 1.35 6.38 10.90
C ASN A 75 1.89 5.62 12.12
N GLN A 76 2.85 6.17 12.88
CA GLN A 76 3.52 5.49 14.00
C GLN A 76 2.57 4.82 15.00
N LYS A 77 1.38 5.40 15.25
CA LYS A 77 0.38 4.83 16.19
C LYS A 77 -0.46 3.69 15.63
N LYS A 78 -0.52 3.56 14.29
CA LYS A 78 -1.34 2.54 13.58
C LYS A 78 -0.49 1.45 12.96
N ALA A 79 0.75 1.78 12.57
CA ALA A 79 1.65 0.85 11.91
C ALA A 79 1.93 -0.36 12.79
N ASP A 80 1.87 -1.55 12.20
CA ASP A 80 2.09 -2.82 12.88
C ASP A 80 3.29 -3.58 12.28
N SER A 81 3.62 -4.74 12.84
CA SER A 81 4.75 -5.56 12.38
C SER A 81 4.74 -5.89 10.88
N THR A 82 3.56 -5.96 10.25
CA THR A 82 3.43 -6.22 8.82
C THR A 82 3.86 -5.03 7.98
N ASP A 83 3.70 -3.79 8.46
CA ASP A 83 4.18 -2.60 7.75
C ASP A 83 5.71 -2.56 7.72
N TYR A 84 6.37 -2.89 8.84
CA TYR A 84 7.83 -2.99 8.92
C TYR A 84 8.37 -4.13 8.05
N ALA A 85 7.72 -5.29 8.07
CA ALA A 85 8.10 -6.41 7.21
C ALA A 85 7.97 -6.06 5.72
N ASN A 86 6.85 -5.42 5.33
CA ASN A 86 6.63 -5.01 3.95
C ASN A 86 7.60 -3.91 3.50
N GLU A 87 7.99 -2.99 4.38
CA GLU A 87 9.07 -2.03 4.09
C GLU A 87 10.37 -2.75 3.77
N SER A 88 10.78 -3.71 4.60
CA SER A 88 11.99 -4.48 4.35
C SER A 88 11.91 -5.30 3.05
N ILE A 89 10.75 -5.89 2.73
CA ILE A 89 10.56 -6.70 1.52
C ILE A 89 10.59 -5.82 0.27
N ASP A 90 9.76 -4.77 0.22
CA ASP A 90 9.63 -3.93 -0.98
C ASP A 90 10.91 -3.12 -1.21
N CYS A 91 11.57 -2.64 -0.15
CA CYS A 91 12.82 -1.89 -0.28
C CYS A 91 14.03 -2.76 -0.64
N ASN A 92 13.98 -4.08 -0.40
CA ASN A 92 15.03 -5.00 -0.86
C ASN A 92 15.04 -5.17 -2.40
N ASN A 93 13.94 -4.79 -3.08
CA ASN A 93 13.86 -4.80 -4.54
C ASN A 93 14.47 -3.55 -5.21
N VAL A 94 14.93 -2.56 -4.42
CA VAL A 94 15.57 -1.33 -4.92
C VAL A 94 17.09 -1.51 -4.92
N HIS A 95 17.75 -1.23 -6.04
CA HIS A 95 19.21 -1.29 -6.06
C HIS A 95 19.80 -0.20 -5.13
N PRO A 96 20.88 -0.48 -4.37
CA PRO A 96 21.42 0.50 -3.42
C PRO A 96 21.73 1.89 -3.99
N THR A 97 22.12 1.97 -5.27
CA THR A 97 22.39 3.26 -5.94
C THR A 97 21.14 4.09 -6.25
N GLU A 98 19.96 3.46 -6.24
CA GLU A 98 18.65 4.09 -6.50
C GLU A 98 17.95 4.51 -5.21
N ASN A 99 18.50 4.17 -4.04
CA ASN A 99 17.90 4.52 -2.75
C ASN A 99 17.75 6.04 -2.55
N LYS A 100 18.59 6.86 -3.22
CA LYS A 100 18.41 8.32 -3.25
C LYS A 100 17.08 8.73 -3.90
N ASP A 101 16.63 7.99 -4.90
CA ASP A 101 15.41 8.30 -5.66
C ASP A 101 14.18 7.90 -4.85
N VAL A 102 14.25 6.79 -4.09
CA VAL A 102 13.26 6.44 -3.06
C VAL A 102 13.07 7.58 -2.09
N TRP A 103 14.16 8.08 -1.48
CA TRP A 103 14.06 9.19 -0.52
C TRP A 103 13.56 10.48 -1.17
N GLY A 104 13.92 10.75 -2.43
CA GLY A 104 13.34 11.85 -3.20
C GLY A 104 11.80 11.77 -3.26
N VAL A 105 11.25 10.59 -3.53
CA VAL A 105 9.80 10.35 -3.55
C VAL A 105 9.21 10.44 -2.14
N VAL A 106 9.86 9.88 -1.12
CA VAL A 106 9.42 9.97 0.29
C VAL A 106 9.25 11.43 0.70
N TRP A 107 10.25 12.27 0.47
CA TRP A 107 10.18 13.68 0.86
C TRP A 107 9.13 14.45 0.06
N MET A 108 8.98 14.16 -1.23
CA MET A 108 7.90 14.73 -2.02
C MET A 108 6.52 14.40 -1.43
N ILE A 109 6.31 13.18 -0.94
CA ILE A 109 5.03 12.73 -0.38
C ILE A 109 4.81 13.33 1.01
N VAL A 110 5.77 13.20 1.92
CA VAL A 110 5.64 13.67 3.31
C VAL A 110 5.34 15.17 3.37
N ASN A 111 5.96 15.97 2.49
CA ASN A 111 5.71 17.42 2.40
C ASN A 111 4.33 17.79 1.82
N LYS A 112 3.58 16.83 1.28
CA LYS A 112 2.22 17.02 0.74
C LYS A 112 1.12 16.45 1.64
N LEU A 113 1.48 15.63 2.65
CA LEU A 113 0.51 15.06 3.56
C LEU A 113 -0.05 16.12 4.52
N PRO A 114 -1.31 16.01 4.94
CA PRO A 114 -1.85 16.85 6.00
C PRO A 114 -1.10 16.56 7.32
N HIS A 115 -0.76 17.62 8.05
CA HIS A 115 -0.10 17.56 9.36
C HIS A 115 -1.10 17.68 10.51
#